data_AF-A0A545U6N3-F1
#
_entry.id   AF-A0A545U6N3-F1
#
_cell.length_a   1.000
_cell.length_b   1.000
_cell.length_c   1.000
_cell.angle_alpha   90.00
_cell.angle_beta   90.00
_cell.angle_gamma   90.00
#
_symmetry.space_group_name_H-M   'P 1'
#
loop_
_entity.id
_entity.type
_entity.pdbx_description
1 polymer ?
#
loop_
_entity_poly.entity_id
_entity_poly.type
_entity_poly.pdbx_seq_one_letter_code
_entity_poly.pdbx_strand_id
1 'polypeptide(L)' 'MPDNQTNYDFFKDLKDKGTSAKEAVDAAAERGMEEISIVRMLREVYGLSFFTAADLARQPN' A
#
# COMPACT_ATOMS: atom_id res chain seq x y z
N MET A 1 -18.24 2.70 -1.92
CA MET A 1 -17.08 3.58 -1.68
C MET A 1 -16.14 3.46 -2.86
N PRO A 2 -15.97 4.53 -3.67
CA PRO A 2 -15.13 4.52 -4.88
C PRO A 2 -13.61 4.42 -4.59
N ASP A 3 -13.17 4.79 -3.39
CA ASP A 3 -11.75 4.94 -3.06
C ASP A 3 -11.01 3.61 -2.91
N ASN A 4 -11.70 2.55 -2.48
CA ASN A 4 -11.07 1.23 -2.27
C ASN A 4 -10.63 0.57 -3.58
N GLN A 5 -11.44 0.67 -4.64
CA GLN A 5 -11.08 0.09 -5.94
C GLN A 5 -9.90 0.86 -6.55
N THR A 6 -9.94 2.19 -6.46
CA THR A 6 -8.87 3.07 -6.94
C THR A 6 -7.54 2.79 -6.24
N ASN A 7 -7.55 2.63 -4.92
CA ASN A 7 -6.35 2.29 -4.14
C ASN A 7 -5.82 0.88 -4.49
N TYR A 8 -6.71 -0.08 -4.70
CA TYR A 8 -6.34 -1.44 -5.08
C TYR A 8 -5.69 -1.46 -6.46
N ASP A 9 -6.31 -0.81 -7.45
CA ASP A 9 -5.79 -0.74 -8.82
C ASP A 9 -4.42 -0.04 -8.85
N PHE A 10 -4.24 1.01 -8.04
CA PHE A 10 -2.94 1.66 -7.87
C PHE A 10 -1.86 0.72 -7.33
N PHE A 11 -2.11 0.02 -6.21
CA PHE A 11 -1.14 -0.91 -5.64
C PHE A 11 -0.87 -2.10 -6.57
N LYS A 12 -1.89 -2.55 -7.31
CA LYS A 12 -1.75 -3.63 -8.28
C LYS A 12 -0.86 -3.23 -9.46
N ASP A 13 -1.05 -2.03 -10.01
CA ASP A 13 -0.19 -1.48 -11.07
C ASP A 13 1.27 -1.35 -10.61
N LEU A 14 1.51 -0.90 -9.37
CA LEU A 14 2.85 -0.87 -8.78
C LEU A 14 3.46 -2.27 -8.67
N LYS A 15 2.71 -3.25 -8.15
CA LYS A 15 3.20 -4.63 -8.03
C LYS A 15 3.48 -5.25 -9.40
N ASP A 16 2.62 -5.03 -10.39
CA ASP A 16 2.78 -5.54 -11.76
C ASP A 16 4.01 -4.92 -12.45
N LYS A 17 4.39 -3.69 -12.08
CA LYS A 17 5.65 -3.03 -12.48
C LYS A 17 6.88 -3.51 -11.72
N GLY A 18 6.72 -4.41 -10.75
CA GLY A 18 7.80 -4.94 -9.92
C GLY A 18 8.21 -4.01 -8.77
N THR A 19 7.43 -2.96 -8.47
CA THR A 19 7.67 -2.07 -7.32
C THR A 19 7.54 -2.86 -6.02
N SER A 20 8.51 -2.70 -5.14
CA SER A 20 8.52 -3.36 -3.83
C SER A 20 7.41 -2.83 -2.92
N ALA A 21 7.04 -3.60 -1.88
CA ALA A 21 6.04 -3.16 -0.92
C ALA A 21 6.43 -1.86 -0.23
N LYS A 22 7.73 -1.63 0.02
CA LYS A 22 8.22 -0.39 0.64
C LYS A 22 8.03 0.81 -0.29
N GLU A 23 8.49 0.72 -1.52
CA GLU A 23 8.31 1.80 -2.51
C GLU A 23 6.82 2.10 -2.77
N ALA A 24 5.95 1.09 -2.67
CA ALA A 24 4.51 1.28 -2.78
C ALA A 24 3.90 2.01 -1.58
N VAL A 25 4.43 1.83 -0.37
CA VAL A 25 4.06 2.66 0.79
C VAL A 25 4.47 4.10 0.53
N ASP A 26 5.70 4.32 0.06
CA ASP A 26 6.23 5.67 -0.16
C ASP A 26 5.37 6.43 -1.17
N ALA A 27 5.07 5.80 -2.31
CA ALA A 27 4.21 6.36 -3.35
C ALA A 27 2.76 6.57 -2.88
N ALA A 28 2.25 5.76 -1.96
CA ALA A 28 0.91 5.94 -1.39
C ALA A 28 0.86 7.09 -0.38
N ALA A 29 1.90 7.24 0.44
CA ALA A 29 2.04 8.34 1.40
C ALA A 29 2.16 9.69 0.69
N GLU A 30 2.93 9.77 -0.42
CA GLU A 30 3.02 10.96 -1.26
C GLU A 30 1.68 11.39 -1.87
N ARG A 31 0.77 10.43 -2.10
CA ARG A 31 -0.60 10.66 -2.59
C ARG A 31 -1.58 11.02 -1.47
N GLY A 32 -1.11 11.09 -0.22
CA GLY A 32 -1.95 11.39 0.94
C GLY A 32 -2.89 10.25 1.34
N MET A 33 -2.57 9.00 0.99
CA MET A 33 -3.37 7.87 1.43
C MET A 33 -3.26 7.66 2.95
N GLU A 34 -4.40 7.38 3.59
CA GLU A 34 -4.41 7.06 5.02
C GLU A 34 -3.68 5.73 5.31
N GLU A 35 -2.98 5.67 6.45
CA GLU A 35 -2.26 4.49 6.93
C GLU A 35 -3.14 3.22 6.86
N ILE A 36 -4.41 3.30 7.28
CA ILE A 36 -5.32 2.16 7.28
C ILE A 36 -5.57 1.61 5.86
N SER A 37 -5.60 2.49 4.87
CA SER A 37 -5.75 2.11 3.46
C SER A 37 -4.47 1.47 2.94
N ILE A 38 -3.31 2.04 3.25
CA ILE A 38 -1.99 1.49 2.89
C ILE A 38 -1.83 0.08 3.47
N VAL A 39 -2.08 -0.10 4.77
CA VAL A 39 -1.99 -1.41 5.45
C VAL A 39 -2.89 -2.43 4.78
N ARG A 40 -4.12 -2.04 4.42
CA ARG A 40 -5.05 -2.92 3.74
C ARG A 40 -4.51 -3.34 2.36
N MET A 41 -4.03 -2.40 1.56
CA MET A 41 -3.51 -2.68 0.22
C MET A 41 -2.26 -3.54 0.24
N LEU A 42 -1.36 -3.33 1.20
CA LEU A 42 -0.18 -4.19 1.41
C LEU A 42 -0.57 -5.63 1.72
N ARG A 43 -1.64 -5.85 2.48
CA ARG A 43 -2.14 -7.20 2.77
C ARG A 43 -2.79 -7.84 1.54
N GLU A 44 -3.65 -7.09 0.84
CA GLU A 44 -4.43 -7.62 -0.28
C GLU A 44 -3.59 -7.82 -1.55
N VAL A 45 -2.69 -6.88 -1.87
CA VAL A 45 -1.90 -6.88 -3.10
C VAL A 45 -0.55 -7.55 -2.89
N TYR A 46 0.17 -7.19 -1.82
CA TYR A 46 1.51 -7.73 -1.55
C TYR A 46 1.50 -9.00 -0.67
N GLY A 47 0.34 -9.44 -0.20
CA GLY A 47 0.21 -10.67 0.58
C GLY A 47 0.87 -10.59 1.96
N LEU A 48 1.11 -9.39 2.47
CA LEU A 48 1.80 -9.20 3.74
C LEU A 48 0.91 -9.54 4.93
N SER A 49 1.55 -9.96 6.03
CA SER A 49 0.86 -10.11 7.31
C SER A 49 0.39 -8.74 7.81
N PHE A 50 -0.62 -8.72 8.68
CA PHE A 50 -1.08 -7.47 9.30
C PHE A 50 0.06 -6.73 10.01
N PHE A 51 0.89 -7.45 10.78
CA PHE A 51 2.01 -6.86 11.50
C PHE A 51 3.05 -6.27 10.56
N THR A 52 3.43 -6.99 9.50
CA THR A 52 4.40 -6.51 8.51
C THR A 52 3.88 -5.30 7.74
N ALA A 53 2.61 -5.31 7.35
CA ALA A 53 1.99 -4.20 6.64
C ALA A 53 1.86 -2.95 7.52
N ALA A 54 1.48 -3.11 8.80
CA ALA A 54 1.41 -2.03 9.76
C ALA A 54 2.80 -1.45 10.10
N ASP A 55 3.81 -2.30 10.20
CA ASP A 55 5.19 -1.85 10.41
C ASP A 55 5.68 -1.00 9.23
N LEU A 56 5.51 -1.50 8.01
CA LEU A 56 5.89 -0.77 6.79
C LEU A 56 5.15 0.56 6.65
N ALA A 57 3.84 0.60 6.91
CA ALA A 57 3.04 1.82 6.77
C ALA A 57 3.37 2.91 7.81
N ARG A 58 4.03 2.56 8.92
CA ARG A 58 4.43 3.49 10.00
C ARG A 58 5.85 4.00 9.89
N GLN A 59 6.68 3.37 9.08
CA GLN A 59 8.05 3.83 8.89
C GLN A 59 7.99 5.25 8.28
N PRO A 60 8.56 6.27 8.94
CA PRO A 60 8.66 7.59 8.31
C PRO A 60 9.60 7.48 7.10
N ASN A 61 9.15 8.00 5.95
CA ASN A 61 9.96 8.14 4.74
C ASN A 61 11.16 9.05 4.97
#